data_AF-A0A170WZ69-F1
#
_entry.id   AF-A0A170WZ69-F1
#
_cell.length_a   1.000
_cell.length_b   1.000
_cell.length_c   1.000
_cell.angle_alpha   90.00
_cell.angle_beta   90.00
_cell.angle_gamma   90.00
#
_symmetry.space_group_name_H-M   'P 1'
#
loop_
_entity.id
_entity.type
_entity.pdbx_description
1 polymer ?
#
loop_
_entity_poly.entity_id
_entity_poly.type
_entity_poly.pdbx_seq_one_letter_code
_entity_poly.pdbx_strand_id
1 'polypeptide(L)'
;LVLEYIIGTASVARAFSSYLDTMTGNVMADTLKEIMPIRVSFLSSYPDFLSLGIVLVLTALLAWGVRESALMNNIFTAFNLLTVITVIIAGLFKVNASNWSIPKSAIPKDVRGGEGGFLPFGISGVMAGAAKCFFGFVGFDCVATTGEEAKILKGIYP
;
A
#
# COMPACT_ATOMS: atom_id res chain seq x y z
N LEU A 1 3.69 -4.62 16.44
CA LEU A 1 2.79 -5.78 16.20
C LEU A 1 1.34 -5.34 16.11
N VAL A 2 0.46 -5.48 17.12
CA VAL A 2 -1.00 -5.29 16.91
C VAL A 2 -1.38 -3.92 16.33
N LEU A 3 -0.86 -2.83 16.89
CA LEU A 3 -1.17 -1.47 16.41
C LEU A 3 -0.70 -1.24 14.97
N GLU A 4 0.45 -1.79 14.60
CA GLU A 4 1.03 -1.69 13.26
C GLU A 4 0.17 -2.43 12.22
N TYR A 5 -0.28 -3.65 12.54
CA TYR A 5 -1.22 -4.40 11.69
C TYR A 5 -2.57 -3.67 11.54
N ILE A 6 -3.07 -3.04 12.60
CA ILE A 6 -4.30 -2.22 12.54
C ILE A 6 -4.10 -1.01 11.62
N ILE A 7 -2.97 -0.29 11.74
CA ILE A 7 -2.67 0.87 10.87
C ILE A 7 -2.49 0.43 9.41
N GLY A 8 -1.80 -0.69 9.17
CA GLY A 8 -1.60 -1.25 7.83
C GLY A 8 -2.92 -1.63 7.16
N THR A 9 -3.75 -2.42 7.85
CA THR A 9 -5.08 -2.84 7.34
C THR A 9 -6.00 -1.65 7.10
N ALA A 10 -6.06 -0.68 8.01
CA ALA A 10 -6.83 0.54 7.83
C ALA A 10 -6.35 1.36 6.62
N SER A 11 -5.04 1.44 6.40
CA SER A 11 -4.46 2.16 5.25
C SER A 11 -4.80 1.50 3.92
N VAL A 12 -4.79 0.16 3.84
CA VAL A 12 -5.18 -0.59 2.64
C VAL A 12 -6.66 -0.41 2.33
N ALA A 13 -7.52 -0.52 3.36
CA ALA A 13 -8.96 -0.30 3.19
C ALA A 13 -9.28 1.13 2.73
N ARG A 14 -8.52 2.12 3.23
CA ARG A 14 -8.62 3.52 2.78
C ARG A 14 -8.13 3.72 1.36
N ALA A 15 -7.02 3.10 0.98
CA ALA A 15 -6.52 3.16 -0.39
C ALA A 15 -7.55 2.59 -1.36
N PHE A 16 -8.14 1.44 -1.05
CA PHE A 16 -9.18 0.85 -1.88
C PHE A 16 -10.43 1.74 -2.00
N SER A 17 -10.89 2.31 -0.89
CA SER A 17 -12.01 3.27 -0.90
C SER A 17 -11.71 4.49 -1.78
N SER A 18 -10.52 5.07 -1.64
CA SER A 18 -10.08 6.21 -2.46
C SER A 18 -9.98 5.84 -3.95
N TYR A 19 -9.53 4.62 -4.28
CA TYR A 19 -9.51 4.15 -5.68
C TYR A 19 -10.91 4.02 -6.25
N LEU A 20 -11.83 3.38 -5.52
CA LEU A 20 -13.23 3.28 -5.95
C LEU A 20 -13.88 4.65 -6.12
N ASP A 21 -13.68 5.54 -5.15
CA ASP A 21 -14.21 6.90 -5.20
C ASP A 21 -13.67 7.66 -6.43
N THR A 22 -12.36 7.55 -6.70
CA THR A 22 -11.73 8.14 -7.89
C THR A 22 -12.33 7.59 -9.18
N MET A 23 -12.62 6.28 -9.24
CA MET A 23 -13.27 5.66 -10.40
C MET A 23 -14.71 6.13 -10.59
N THR A 24 -15.41 6.44 -9.50
CA THR A 24 -16.78 7.00 -9.53
C THR A 24 -16.82 8.52 -9.74
N GLY A 25 -15.67 9.17 -9.91
CA GLY A 25 -15.58 10.62 -10.13
C GLY A 25 -15.61 11.47 -8.86
N ASN A 26 -15.13 10.93 -7.73
CA ASN A 26 -15.06 11.58 -6.42
C ASN A 26 -16.42 11.96 -5.79
N VAL A 27 -17.51 11.37 -6.27
CA VAL A 27 -18.87 11.65 -5.79
C VAL A 27 -19.02 11.33 -4.30
N MET A 28 -18.38 10.25 -3.81
CA MET A 28 -18.48 9.87 -2.40
C MET A 28 -17.72 10.85 -1.51
N ALA A 29 -16.50 11.23 -1.90
CA ALA A 29 -15.72 12.23 -1.16
C ALA A 29 -16.43 13.59 -1.13
N ASP A 30 -16.99 14.03 -2.26
CA ASP A 30 -17.60 15.37 -2.35
C ASP A 30 -18.91 15.43 -1.56
N THR A 31 -19.76 14.40 -1.65
CA THR A 31 -20.98 14.30 -0.82
C THR A 31 -20.66 14.19 0.67
N LEU A 32 -19.66 13.40 1.07
CA LEU A 32 -19.30 13.25 2.49
C LEU A 32 -18.61 14.50 3.06
N LYS A 33 -17.84 15.24 2.25
CA LYS A 33 -17.27 16.53 2.66
C LYS A 33 -18.35 17.60 2.84
N GLU A 34 -19.43 17.56 2.06
CA GLU A 34 -20.56 18.47 2.22
C GLU A 34 -21.40 18.14 3.46
N ILE A 35 -21.68 16.86 3.70
CA ILE A 35 -22.56 16.41 4.78
C ILE A 35 -21.84 16.38 6.14
N MET A 36 -20.58 15.94 6.18
CA MET A 36 -19.78 15.83 7.42
C MET A 36 -18.32 16.23 7.24
N PRO A 37 -18.02 17.53 7.06
CA PRO A 37 -16.65 18.02 6.96
C PRO A 37 -15.91 17.90 8.30
N ILE A 38 -14.83 17.15 8.31
CA ILE A 38 -13.88 17.09 9.42
C ILE A 38 -12.77 18.11 9.13
N ARG A 39 -12.78 19.24 9.85
CA ARG A 39 -11.84 20.36 9.65
C ARG A 39 -10.65 20.30 10.62
N VAL A 40 -9.99 19.16 10.71
CA VAL A 40 -8.79 18.99 11.55
C VAL A 40 -7.62 18.65 10.65
N SER A 41 -6.55 19.44 10.71
CA SER A 41 -5.37 19.33 9.84
C SER A 41 -4.61 18.00 9.95
N PHE A 42 -4.83 17.24 11.03
CA PHE A 42 -4.25 15.91 11.25
C PHE A 42 -5.15 14.75 10.80
N LEU A 43 -6.45 15.00 10.56
CA LEU A 43 -7.44 13.96 10.29
C LEU A 43 -7.93 14.01 8.83
N SER A 44 -8.52 12.91 8.34
CA SER A 44 -9.15 12.87 7.01
C SER A 44 -10.23 13.95 6.92
N SER A 45 -10.39 14.60 5.77
CA SER A 45 -11.38 15.66 5.56
C SER A 45 -12.83 15.21 5.71
N TYR A 46 -13.07 13.90 5.65
CA TYR A 46 -14.36 13.26 5.87
C TYR A 46 -14.17 11.87 6.50
N PRO A 47 -15.17 11.37 7.24
CA PRO A 47 -15.18 10.01 7.75
C PRO A 47 -15.48 9.01 6.62
N ASP A 48 -14.61 8.02 6.43
CA ASP A 48 -14.71 7.04 5.34
C ASP A 48 -15.54 5.81 5.76
N PHE A 49 -16.84 5.86 5.50
CA PHE A 49 -17.76 4.76 5.80
C PHE A 49 -17.57 3.55 4.88
N LEU A 50 -17.08 3.75 3.66
CA LEU A 50 -16.88 2.67 2.70
C LEU A 50 -15.69 1.81 3.12
N SER A 51 -14.57 2.43 3.53
CA SER A 51 -13.45 1.70 4.12
C SER A 51 -13.85 0.90 5.35
N LEU A 52 -14.65 1.49 6.23
CA LEU A 52 -15.16 0.79 7.42
C LEU A 52 -15.99 -0.44 7.02
N GLY A 53 -16.89 -0.28 6.05
CA GLY A 53 -17.70 -1.37 5.52
C GLY A 53 -16.85 -2.51 4.95
N ILE A 54 -15.82 -2.20 4.17
CA ILE A 54 -14.91 -3.20 3.59
C ILE A 54 -14.19 -3.97 4.69
N VAL A 55 -13.64 -3.29 5.70
CA VAL A 55 -12.95 -3.96 6.80
C VAL A 55 -13.90 -4.90 7.54
N LEU A 56 -15.14 -4.48 7.81
CA LEU A 56 -16.12 -5.33 8.46
C LEU A 56 -16.49 -6.55 7.61
N VAL A 57 -16.70 -6.38 6.31
CA VAL A 57 -17.02 -7.48 5.39
C VAL A 57 -15.86 -8.47 5.31
N LEU A 58 -14.63 -8.00 5.15
CA LEU A 58 -13.44 -8.86 5.13
C LEU A 58 -13.25 -9.58 6.46
N THR A 59 -13.47 -8.90 7.59
CA THR A 59 -13.41 -9.51 8.93
C THR A 59 -14.45 -10.62 9.07
N ALA A 60 -15.69 -10.38 8.64
CA ALA A 60 -16.76 -11.37 8.69
C ALA A 60 -16.47 -12.58 7.78
N LEU A 61 -15.92 -12.35 6.58
CA LEU A 61 -15.53 -13.39 5.65
C LEU A 61 -14.43 -14.28 6.25
N LEU A 62 -13.39 -13.67 6.81
CA LEU A 62 -12.31 -14.38 7.50
C LEU A 62 -12.81 -15.16 8.71
N ALA A 63 -13.75 -14.61 9.49
CA ALA A 63 -14.36 -15.30 10.62
C ALA A 63 -15.18 -16.52 10.19
N TRP A 64 -15.81 -16.49 9.01
CA TRP A 64 -16.66 -17.55 8.49
C TRP A 64 -15.90 -18.68 7.78
N GLY A 65 -14.83 -18.36 7.05
CA GLY A 65 -14.26 -19.26 6.04
C GLY A 65 -12.76 -19.47 6.14
N VAL A 66 -12.30 -20.39 7.00
CA VAL A 66 -10.89 -20.86 7.03
C VAL A 66 -10.79 -22.37 6.73
N ARG A 67 -11.89 -23.04 6.37
CA ARG A 67 -11.88 -24.50 6.15
C ARG A 67 -11.22 -24.95 4.82
N GLU A 68 -11.13 -24.09 3.82
CA GLU A 68 -10.49 -24.35 2.50
C GLU A 68 -9.34 -23.34 2.21
N SER A 69 -8.70 -22.84 3.27
CA SER A 69 -7.87 -21.62 3.21
C SER A 69 -6.57 -21.76 2.39
N ALA A 70 -6.03 -22.96 2.20
CA ALA A 70 -4.75 -23.14 1.52
C ALA A 70 -4.81 -22.83 0.02
N LEU A 71 -5.87 -23.26 -0.66
CA LEU A 71 -6.06 -22.98 -2.10
C LEU A 71 -6.35 -21.51 -2.35
N MET A 72 -7.24 -20.91 -1.57
CA MET A 72 -7.54 -19.48 -1.66
C MET A 72 -6.30 -18.63 -1.41
N ASN A 73 -5.53 -18.94 -0.36
CA ASN A 73 -4.29 -18.23 -0.06
C ASN A 73 -3.25 -18.34 -1.19
N ASN A 74 -3.12 -19.53 -1.79
CA ASN A 74 -2.20 -19.72 -2.92
C ASN A 74 -2.63 -18.92 -4.16
N ILE A 75 -3.93 -18.82 -4.44
CA ILE A 75 -4.47 -17.98 -5.53
C ILE A 75 -4.14 -16.50 -5.27
N PHE A 76 -4.38 -15.99 -4.07
CA PHE A 76 -4.04 -14.61 -3.72
C PHE A 76 -2.53 -14.34 -3.83
N THR A 77 -1.71 -15.32 -3.42
CA THR A 77 -0.25 -15.23 -3.54
C THR A 77 0.20 -15.18 -5.00
N ALA A 78 -0.38 -16.02 -5.86
CA ALA A 78 -0.09 -16.04 -7.28
C ALA A 78 -0.49 -14.72 -7.98
N PHE A 79 -1.65 -14.15 -7.62
CA PHE A 79 -2.10 -12.86 -8.13
C PHE A 79 -1.17 -11.72 -7.69
N ASN A 80 -0.71 -11.73 -6.44
CA ASN A 80 0.26 -10.76 -5.96
C ASN A 80 1.58 -10.86 -6.74
N LEU A 81 2.08 -12.08 -6.97
CA LEU A 81 3.30 -12.31 -7.75
C LEU A 81 3.15 -11.82 -9.20
N LEU A 82 2.00 -12.09 -9.84
CA LEU A 82 1.69 -11.58 -11.17
C LEU A 82 1.73 -10.05 -11.22
N THR A 83 1.20 -9.39 -10.18
CA THR A 83 1.21 -7.93 -10.07
C THR A 83 2.65 -7.39 -10.02
N VAL A 84 3.51 -8.00 -9.19
CA VAL A 84 4.93 -7.63 -9.09
C VAL A 84 5.64 -7.78 -10.44
N ILE A 85 5.44 -8.91 -11.11
CA ILE A 85 6.03 -9.17 -12.43
C ILE A 85 5.58 -8.12 -13.46
N THR A 86 4.29 -7.80 -13.47
CA THR A 86 3.72 -6.78 -14.37
C THR A 86 4.36 -5.41 -14.16
N VAL A 87 4.56 -5.01 -12.90
CA VAL A 87 5.24 -3.75 -12.55
C VAL A 87 6.70 -3.75 -13.02
N ILE A 88 7.42 -4.86 -12.84
CA ILE A 88 8.81 -4.99 -13.31
C ILE A 88 8.88 -4.83 -14.83
N ILE A 89 8.03 -5.56 -15.56
CA ILE A 89 8.00 -5.50 -17.03
C ILE A 89 7.66 -4.08 -17.51
N ALA A 90 6.60 -3.48 -16.98
CA ALA A 90 6.20 -2.10 -17.32
C ALA A 90 7.30 -1.08 -16.97
N GLY A 91 8.00 -1.29 -15.84
CA GLY A 91 9.14 -0.47 -15.42
C GLY A 91 10.31 -0.55 -16.40
N LEU A 92 10.64 -1.74 -16.90
CA LEU A 92 11.70 -1.93 -17.89
C LEU A 92 11.39 -1.21 -19.23
N PHE A 93 10.12 -1.22 -19.66
CA PHE A 93 9.73 -0.50 -20.89
C PHE A 93 9.68 1.02 -20.72
N LYS A 94 9.43 1.53 -19.51
CA LYS A 94 9.35 2.97 -19.22
C LYS A 94 10.62 3.56 -18.59
N VAL A 95 11.67 2.77 -18.39
CA VAL A 95 12.93 3.29 -17.83
C VAL A 95 13.56 4.24 -18.83
N ASN A 96 13.80 5.48 -18.41
CA ASN A 96 14.48 6.47 -19.23
C ASN A 96 15.64 7.05 -18.42
N ALA A 97 16.85 6.98 -18.98
CA ALA A 97 18.06 7.53 -18.36
C ALA A 97 17.95 9.06 -18.16
N SER A 98 17.08 9.75 -18.93
CA SER A 98 16.82 11.18 -18.72
C SER A 98 16.16 11.49 -17.37
N ASN A 99 15.44 10.54 -16.75
CA ASN A 99 14.86 10.73 -15.41
C ASN A 99 15.93 10.80 -14.31
N TRP A 100 17.18 10.42 -14.59
CA TRP A 100 18.28 10.48 -13.62
C TRP A 100 18.94 11.86 -13.55
N SER A 101 18.66 12.74 -14.51
CA SER A 101 19.15 14.12 -14.52
C SER A 101 18.00 15.06 -14.87
N ILE A 102 17.11 15.25 -13.89
CA ILE A 102 15.92 16.09 -14.09
C ILE A 102 16.34 17.56 -14.04
N PRO A 103 16.09 18.35 -15.10
CA PRO A 103 16.38 19.78 -15.09
C PRO A 103 15.44 20.52 -14.12
N LYS A 104 15.93 21.60 -13.51
CA LYS A 104 15.20 22.40 -12.53
C LYS A 104 13.85 22.94 -13.03
N SER A 105 13.68 23.09 -14.35
CA SER A 105 12.45 23.50 -15.01
C SER A 105 11.34 22.44 -15.05
N ALA A 106 11.69 21.16 -14.89
CA ALA A 106 10.76 20.04 -14.89
C ALA A 106 10.26 19.67 -13.48
N ILE A 107 10.77 20.34 -12.44
CA ILE A 107 10.29 20.18 -11.06
C ILE A 107 8.99 20.99 -10.91
N PRO A 108 7.88 20.39 -10.43
CA PRO A 108 6.65 21.14 -10.19
C PRO A 108 6.90 22.24 -9.15
N LYS A 109 6.46 23.47 -9.44
CA LYS A 109 6.71 24.67 -8.61
C LYS A 109 6.05 24.60 -7.23
N ASP A 110 5.08 23.71 -7.11
CA ASP A 110 4.25 23.34 -5.98
C ASP A 110 4.97 22.39 -5.00
N VAL A 111 6.12 21.82 -5.38
CA VAL A 111 6.94 20.96 -4.52
C VAL A 111 8.24 21.66 -4.16
N ARG A 112 8.67 21.59 -2.89
CA ARG A 112 10.00 22.04 -2.45
C ARG A 112 11.09 21.12 -3.05
N GLY A 113 11.41 21.31 -4.32
CA GLY A 113 12.51 20.63 -5.00
C GLY A 113 13.86 21.32 -4.74
N GLY A 114 14.93 20.54 -4.87
CA GLY A 114 16.31 21.01 -4.83
C GLY A 114 16.75 21.65 -6.16
N GLU A 115 18.04 21.55 -6.48
CA GLU A 115 18.60 22.19 -7.69
C GLU A 115 18.45 21.37 -8.98
N GLY A 116 17.81 20.20 -8.94
CA GLY A 116 17.75 19.26 -10.07
C GLY A 116 18.93 18.26 -10.08
N GLY A 117 18.96 17.35 -11.05
CA GLY A 117 19.94 16.27 -11.15
C GLY A 117 19.43 14.92 -10.63
N PHE A 118 20.31 14.12 -10.01
CA PHE A 118 19.99 12.78 -9.48
C PHE A 118 19.10 12.81 -8.23
N LEU A 119 19.15 13.91 -7.46
CA LEU A 119 18.36 14.14 -6.26
C LEU A 119 17.46 15.37 -6.41
N PRO A 120 16.45 15.34 -7.32
CA PRO A 120 15.63 16.50 -7.63
C PRO A 120 14.82 17.01 -6.43
N PHE A 121 14.53 16.14 -5.44
CA PHE A 121 13.82 16.47 -4.21
C PHE A 121 14.73 16.53 -2.97
N GLY A 122 16.05 16.50 -3.16
CA GLY A 122 17.05 16.48 -2.09
C GLY A 122 16.91 15.32 -1.10
N ILE A 123 17.54 15.43 0.06
CA ILE A 123 17.52 14.41 1.13
C ILE A 123 16.09 14.20 1.66
N SER A 124 15.29 15.27 1.73
CA SER A 124 13.90 15.18 2.20
C SER A 124 13.05 14.26 1.31
N GLY A 125 13.23 14.33 -0.02
CA GLY A 125 12.52 13.44 -0.95
C GLY A 125 12.99 11.99 -0.84
N VAL A 126 14.29 11.77 -0.64
CA VAL A 126 14.84 10.42 -0.41
C VAL A 126 14.25 9.81 0.86
N MET A 127 14.22 10.57 1.96
CA MET A 127 13.64 10.10 3.23
C MET A 127 12.15 9.80 3.10
N ALA A 128 11.39 10.65 2.39
CA ALA A 128 9.97 10.41 2.13
C ALA A 128 9.73 9.16 1.27
N GLY A 129 10.58 8.91 0.27
CA GLY A 129 10.53 7.69 -0.54
C GLY A 129 10.89 6.44 0.28
N ALA A 130 11.97 6.51 1.06
CA ALA A 130 12.40 5.42 1.94
C ALA A 130 11.30 5.05 2.95
N ALA A 131 10.64 6.03 3.56
CA ALA A 131 9.53 5.81 4.49
C ALA A 131 8.37 5.04 3.83
N LYS A 132 8.02 5.36 2.58
CA LYS A 132 6.99 4.61 1.83
C LYS A 132 7.42 3.17 1.54
N CYS A 133 8.69 2.95 1.19
CA CYS A 133 9.22 1.61 1.00
C CYS A 133 9.16 0.80 2.30
N PHE A 134 9.57 1.38 3.44
CA PHE A 134 9.46 0.73 4.75
C PHE A 134 8.02 0.36 5.11
N PHE A 135 7.05 1.24 4.81
CA PHE A 135 5.64 0.92 5.01
C PHE A 135 5.18 -0.31 4.20
N GLY A 136 5.77 -0.55 3.02
CA GLY A 136 5.53 -1.75 2.22
C GLY A 136 6.10 -3.05 2.80
N PHE A 137 7.01 -2.98 3.79
CA PHE A 137 7.59 -4.15 4.47
C PHE A 137 6.87 -4.52 5.77
N VAL A 138 5.78 -3.83 6.11
CA VAL A 138 4.94 -4.17 7.27
C VAL A 138 4.37 -5.58 7.11
N GLY A 139 4.55 -6.43 8.12
CA GLY A 139 4.08 -7.83 8.12
C GLY A 139 5.15 -8.86 7.72
N PHE A 140 6.37 -8.43 7.39
CA PHE A 140 7.49 -9.36 7.14
C PHE A 140 7.84 -10.23 8.36
N ASP A 141 7.65 -9.68 9.56
CA ASP A 141 7.79 -10.36 10.84
C ASP A 141 6.89 -11.61 10.93
N CYS A 142 5.64 -11.55 10.47
CA CYS A 142 4.74 -12.70 10.46
C CYS A 142 5.26 -13.82 9.55
N VAL A 143 5.84 -13.46 8.39
CA VAL A 143 6.41 -14.44 7.45
C VAL A 143 7.65 -15.09 8.05
N ALA A 144 8.51 -14.30 8.72
CA ALA A 144 9.69 -14.81 9.40
C ALA A 144 9.32 -15.81 10.50
N THR A 145 8.35 -15.49 11.35
CA THR A 145 7.89 -16.40 12.43
C THR A 145 7.19 -17.64 11.88
N THR A 146 6.31 -17.48 10.87
CA THR A 146 5.63 -18.64 10.24
C THR A 146 6.62 -19.53 9.50
N GLY A 147 7.73 -18.98 9.00
CA GLY A 147 8.82 -19.73 8.39
C GLY A 147 9.62 -20.56 9.40
N GLU A 148 9.84 -20.04 10.62
CA GLU A 148 10.46 -20.81 11.72
C GLU A 148 9.55 -21.96 12.20
N GLU A 149 8.24 -21.76 12.18
CA GLU A 149 7.23 -22.77 12.53
C GLU A 149 6.84 -23.68 11.34
N ALA A 150 7.28 -23.35 10.13
CA ALA A 150 7.06 -24.18 8.95
C ALA A 150 7.80 -25.51 9.12
N LYS A 151 7.09 -26.61 8.83
CA LYS A 151 7.52 -27.99 9.05
C LYS A 151 9.00 -28.20 8.72
N ILE A 152 9.84 -28.23 9.75
CA ILE A 152 11.20 -28.75 9.66
C ILE A 152 11.05 -30.21 9.22
N LEU A 153 11.64 -30.58 8.08
CA LEU A 153 11.77 -31.97 7.65
C LEU A 153 12.59 -32.74 8.70
N LYS A 154 11.94 -33.21 9.78
CA LYS A 154 12.49 -34.18 10.75
C LYS A 154 12.60 -35.56 10.09
N GLY A 155 13.47 -35.67 9.09
CA GLY A 155 13.67 -36.90 8.31
C GLY A 155 15.08 -37.09 7.78
N ILE A 156 16.07 -36.31 8.25
CA ILE A 156 17.49 -36.52 7.92
C ILE A 156 18.32 -36.36 9.19
N TYR A 157 18.20 -37.32 10.11
CA TYR A 157 19.32 -37.80 10.92
C TYR A 157 19.01 -39.26 11.28
N PRO A 158 19.91 -40.21 11.01
CA PRO A 158 19.78 -41.57 11.53
C PRO A 158 19.87 -41.60 13.07
#